data_AF-A0A0F9PEX6-F1
#
_entry.id   AF-A0A0F9PEX6-F1
#
_cell.length_a   1.000
_cell.length_b   1.000
_cell.length_c   1.000
_cell.angle_alpha   90.00
_cell.angle_beta   90.00
_cell.angle_gamma   90.00
#
_symmetry.space_group_name_H-M   'P 1'
#
loop_
_entity.id
_entity.type
_entity.pdbx_description
1 polymer ?
#
loop_
_entity_poly.entity_id
_entity_poly.type
_entity_poly.pdbx_seq_one_letter_code
_entity_poly.pdbx_strand_id
1 'polypeptide(L)' 'METSEEKITCPGCREDFLLTEYNPNGVGGERERYSCPYPGCNFSAKQYTPGSFSTSIDTEGTN' A
#
# COMPACT_ATOMS: atom_id res chain seq x y z
N MET A 1 -13.42 1.01 12.56
CA MET A 1 -12.26 0.15 12.25
C MET A 1 -11.08 1.07 12.12
N GLU A 2 -9.95 0.77 12.77
CA GLU A 2 -8.75 1.58 12.66
C GLU A 2 -8.12 1.42 11.27
N THR A 3 -7.54 2.50 10.77
CA THR A 3 -6.87 2.57 9.48
C THR A 3 -5.58 3.34 9.62
N SER A 4 -4.51 2.87 8.97
CA SER A 4 -3.23 3.58 8.85
C SER A 4 -2.95 3.86 7.38
N GLU A 5 -2.35 5.00 7.08
CA GLU A 5 -1.98 5.39 5.72
C GLU A 5 -0.51 5.79 5.67
N GLU A 6 0.23 5.26 4.70
CA GLU A 6 1.64 5.54 4.48
C GLU A 6 1.89 5.89 3.01
N LYS A 7 2.72 6.90 2.77
CA LYS A 7 3.19 7.24 1.41
C LYS A 7 4.46 6.45 1.09
N ILE A 8 4.40 5.66 0.02
CA ILE A 8 5.50 4.78 -0.42
C ILE A 8 5.98 5.19 -1.81
N THR A 9 7.28 5.39 -1.95
CA THR A 9 7.92 5.54 -3.27
C THR A 9 8.14 4.16 -3.89
N CYS A 10 7.51 3.90 -5.04
CA CYS A 10 7.66 2.65 -5.76
C CYS A 10 9.11 2.51 -6.31
N PRO A 11 9.85 1.44 -5.98
CA PRO A 11 11.20 1.25 -6.52
C PRO A 11 11.20 0.89 -8.02
N GLY A 12 10.05 0.45 -8.57
CA GLY A 12 9.89 0.09 -9.97
C GLY A 12 9.71 1.30 -10.88
N CYS A 13 8.65 2.09 -10.66
CA CYS A 13 8.32 3.26 -11.50
C CYS A 13 8.77 4.60 -10.91
N ARG A 14 9.32 4.63 -9.68
CA ARG A 14 9.73 5.85 -8.95
C ARG A 14 8.61 6.84 -8.60
N GLU A 15 7.37 6.50 -8.93
CA GLU A 15 6.18 7.23 -8.50
C GLU A 15 5.84 6.92 -7.04
N ASP A 16 5.27 7.91 -6.36
CA ASP A 16 4.75 7.73 -5.01
C ASP A 16 3.29 7.26 -5.03
N PHE A 17 2.92 6.35 -4.15
CA PHE A 17 1.54 5.90 -3.97
C PHE A 17 1.19 5.80 -2.48
N LEU A 18 -0.11 5.83 -2.20
CA LEU A 18 -0.63 5.64 -0.84
C LEU A 18 -0.88 4.16 -0.58
N LEU A 19 -0.35 3.65 0.53
CA LEU A 19 -0.66 2.34 1.10
C LEU A 19 -1.59 2.55 2.30
N THR A 20 -2.82 2.05 2.19
CA THR A 20 -3.79 2.04 3.29
C THR A 20 -3.83 0.66 3.91
N GLU A 21 -3.64 0.59 5.22
CA GLU A 21 -3.77 -0.62 6.03
C GLU A 21 -5.05 -0.55 6.85
N TYR A 22 -5.91 -1.55 6.68
CA TYR A 22 -7.15 -1.68 7.44
C TYR A 22 -6.95 -2.67 8.59
N ASN A 23 -7.40 -2.30 9.79
CA ASN A 23 -7.29 -3.13 11.00
C ASN A 23 -5.83 -3.50 11.39
N PRO A 24 -4.91 -2.52 11.49
CA PRO A 24 -3.50 -2.77 11.84
C PRO A 24 -3.30 -3.36 13.25
N ASN A 25 -4.30 -3.25 14.13
CA ASN A 25 -4.28 -3.79 15.50
C ASN A 25 -5.14 -5.07 15.65
N GLY A 26 -5.46 -5.74 14.53
CA GLY A 26 -6.20 -6.99 14.56
C GLY A 26 -5.50 -8.12 15.31
N VAL A 27 -6.21 -9.23 15.52
CA VAL A 27 -5.67 -10.42 16.21
C VAL A 27 -5.35 -11.51 15.19
N GLY A 28 -4.14 -12.08 15.28
CA GLY A 28 -3.59 -12.98 14.27
C GLY A 28 -2.92 -12.19 13.15
N GLY A 29 -1.97 -12.77 12.41
CA GLY A 29 -1.29 -12.05 11.34
C GLY A 29 -0.91 -12.97 10.19
N GLU A 30 -0.92 -12.41 8.99
CA GLU A 30 -0.56 -13.11 7.77
C GLU A 30 0.34 -12.26 6.87
N ARG A 31 0.90 -12.90 5.82
CA ARG A 31 1.74 -12.19 4.85
C ARG A 31 0.85 -11.57 3.78
N GLU A 32 0.30 -10.41 4.12
CA GLU A 32 -0.51 -9.62 3.21
C GLU A 32 0.38 -9.00 2.12
N ARG A 33 -0.20 -8.82 0.92
CA ARG A 33 0.50 -8.28 -0.24
C ARG A 33 -0.10 -6.97 -0.69
N TYR A 34 0.73 -6.11 -1.24
CA TYR A 34 0.29 -4.91 -1.94
C TYR A 34 1.10 -4.71 -3.22
N SER A 35 0.51 -4.03 -4.18
CA SER A 35 1.08 -3.78 -5.51
C SER A 35 1.06 -2.31 -5.84
N CYS A 36 2.02 -1.84 -6.62
CA CYS A 36 1.98 -0.48 -7.14
C CYS A 36 0.70 -0.29 -7.98
N PRO A 37 -0.10 0.77 -7.74
CA PRO A 37 -1.35 1.00 -8.47
C PRO A 37 -1.14 1.65 -9.84
N TYR A 38 0.09 2.07 -10.17
CA TYR A 38 0.40 2.72 -11.45
C TYR A 38 0.38 1.73 -12.62
N PRO A 39 -0.30 2.08 -13.74
CA PRO A 39 -0.37 1.21 -14.90
C PRO A 39 1.02 0.97 -15.51
N GLY A 40 1.32 -0.29 -15.82
CA GLY A 40 2.61 -0.70 -16.36
C GLY A 40 3.69 -0.97 -15.31
N CYS A 41 3.43 -0.72 -14.02
CA CYS A 41 4.33 -1.10 -12.95
C CYS A 41 3.99 -2.50 -12.40
N ASN A 42 4.97 -3.41 -12.36
CA ASN A 42 4.79 -4.77 -11.82
C ASN A 42 5.35 -4.92 -10.39
N PHE A 43 5.61 -3.81 -9.70
CA PHE A 43 6.12 -3.86 -8.34
C PHE A 43 5.05 -4.41 -7.38
N SER A 44 5.45 -5.39 -6.57
CA SER A 44 4.66 -5.89 -5.45
C SER A 44 5.55 -6.19 -4.26
N ALA A 45 5.00 -6.00 -3.06
CA ALA A 45 5.67 -6.24 -1.80
C ALA A 45 4.75 -7.02 -0.86
N LYS A 46 5.34 -7.55 0.22
CA LYS A 46 4.62 -8.30 1.24
C LYS A 46 5.07 -7.85 2.62
N GLN A 47 4.14 -7.72 3.54
CA GLN A 47 4.41 -7.39 4.93
C GLN A 47 3.59 -8.30 5.83
N TYR A 48 4.16 -8.66 6.98
CA TYR A 48 3.41 -9.39 7.98
C TYR A 48 2.56 -8.39 8.76
N THR A 49 1.24 -8.55 8.70
CA THR A 49 0.29 -7.68 9.39
C THR A 49 -0.97 -8.46 9.79
N PRO A 50 -1.65 -8.08 10.88
CA PRO A 50 -3.02 -8.50 11.17
C PRO A 50 -4.09 -7.86 10.27
N GLY A 51 -3.73 -6.81 9.55
CA GLY A 51 -4.61 -6.03 8.70
C GLY A 51 -4.57 -6.44 7.23
N SER A 52 -5.31 -5.69 6.42
CA SER A 52 -5.32 -5.84 4.96
C SER A 52 -4.85 -4.56 4.28
N PHE A 53 -4.14 -4.69 3.16
CA PHE A 53 -3.62 -3.55 2.42
C PHE A 53 -4.49 -3.18 1.22
N SER A 54 -4.55 -1.88 0.92
CA SER A 54 -5.03 -1.33 -0.34
C SER A 54 -4.06 -0.25 -0.80
N THR A 55 -4.00 -0.02 -2.11
CA THR A 55 -3.09 0.97 -2.71
C THR A 55 -3.83 1.90 -3.63
N SER A 56 -3.51 3.19 -3.54
CA SER A 56 -4.11 4.24 -4.36
C SER A 56 -3.02 5.12 -4.96
N ILE A 57 -3.24 5.59 -6.19
CA ILE A 57 -2.37 6.59 -6.82
C ILE A 57 -2.44 7.87 -5.99
N ASP A 58 -1.29 8.44 -5.65
CA ASP A 58 -1.22 9.73 -4.96
C ASP A 58 -1.48 10.85 -5.98
N THR A 59 -2.76 11.17 -6.20
CA THR A 59 -3.16 12.16 -7.23
C THR A 59 -3.01 13.63 -6.79
N GLU A 60 -2.43 13.92 -5.62
CA GLU A 60 -2.20 15.30 -5.14
C GLU A 60 -1.14 16.09 -5.95
N GLY A 61 -0.67 15.57 -7.09
CA GLY A 61 0.41 16.17 -7.89
C GLY A 61 0.10 16.46 -9.37
N THR A 62 -1.14 16.32 -9.85
CA THR A 62 -1.44 16.64 -11.27
C THR A 62 -2.16 17.99 -11.36
N ASN A 63 -1.39 19.06 -11.65
CA ASN A 63 -1.93 20.28 -12.25
C ASN A 63 -2.39 20.01 -13.69
#